data_AF-A0A7K1ZQP9-F1
#
_entry.id   AF-A0A7K1ZQP9-F1
#
_cell.length_a   1.000
_cell.length_b   1.000
_cell.length_c   1.000
_cell.angle_alpha   90.00
_cell.angle_beta   90.00
_cell.angle_gamma   90.00
#
_symmetry.space_group_name_H-M   'P 1'
#
loop_
_entity.id
_entity.type
_entity.pdbx_description
1 polymer ?
#
loop_
_entity_poly.entity_id
_entity_poly.type
_entity_poly.pdbx_seq_one_letter_code
_entity_poly.pdbx_strand_id
1 'polypeptide(L)' 'LHVYDMLGRRVATLVDGLQQAATYTVTFDASRLASGVYLYRLETPHQSFTKQMMLIK' A
#
# COMPACT_ATOMS: atom_id res chain seq x y z
N LEU A 1 0.98 6.42 -1.92
CA LEU A 1 0.90 5.12 -1.19
C LEU A 1 0.14 4.14 -2.05
N HIS A 2 0.80 3.08 -2.51
CA HIS A 2 0.22 2.09 -3.42
C HIS A 2 0.39 0.68 -2.88
N VAL A 3 -0.52 -0.21 -3.26
CA VAL A 3 -0.49 -1.63 -2.92
C VAL A 3 -0.30 -2.44 -4.18
N TYR A 4 0.55 -3.46 -4.10
CA TYR A 4 0.94 -4.35 -5.18
C TYR A 4 0.79 -5.81 -4.75
N ASP A 5 0.52 -6.68 -5.71
CA ASP A 5 0.65 -8.12 -5.52
C ASP A 5 2.10 -8.60 -5.75
N MET A 6 2.34 -9.90 -5.53
CA MET A 6 3.66 -10.52 -5.71
C MET A 6 4.17 -10.53 -7.15
N LEU A 7 3.30 -10.28 -8.14
CA LEU A 7 3.67 -10.13 -9.54
C LEU A 7 4.00 -8.66 -9.89
N GLY A 8 3.96 -7.75 -8.91
CA GLY A 8 4.22 -6.33 -9.10
C GLY A 8 3.04 -5.56 -9.71
N ARG A 9 1.85 -6.16 -9.82
CA ARG A 9 0.66 -5.47 -10.33
C ARG A 9 0.11 -4.58 -9.23
N ARG A 10 -0.11 -3.29 -9.53
CA ARG A 10 -0.74 -2.36 -8.60
C ARG A 10 -2.22 -2.72 -8.45
N VAL A 11 -2.63 -3.12 -7.24
CA VAL A 11 -4.00 -3.51 -6.92
C VAL A 11 -4.80 -2.40 -6.25
N ALA A 12 -4.13 -1.43 -5.62
CA ALA A 12 -4.79 -0.25 -5.04
C ALA A 12 -3.87 0.97 -4.98
N THR A 13 -4.48 2.14 -5.00
CA THR A 13 -3.86 3.42 -4.63
C THR A 13 -4.60 3.95 -3.42
N LEU A 14 -3.90 4.08 -2.29
CA LEU A 14 -4.50 4.52 -1.02
C LEU A 14 -4.31 6.02 -0.78
N VAL A 15 -3.19 6.58 -1.26
CA VAL A 15 -2.90 8.01 -1.22
C VAL A 15 -2.27 8.39 -2.54
N ASP A 16 -2.83 9.39 -3.20
CA ASP A 16 -2.36 9.92 -4.48
C ASP A 16 -2.06 11.42 -4.33
N GLY A 17 -0.87 11.74 -3.83
CA GLY A 17 -0.44 13.13 -3.60
C GLY A 17 0.56 13.30 -2.46
N LEU A 18 1.15 14.49 -2.40
CA LEU A 18 2.02 14.91 -1.31
C LEU A 18 1.18 15.26 -0.08
N GLN A 19 1.61 14.79 1.08
CA GLN A 19 1.05 15.17 2.37
C GLN A 19 2.14 15.82 3.22
N GLN A 20 1.74 16.77 4.06
CA GLN A 20 2.65 17.40 5.01
C GLN A 20 3.11 16.39 6.06
N ALA A 21 4.19 16.71 6.77
CA ALA A 21 4.69 15.84 7.83
C ALA A 21 3.68 15.77 8.99
N ALA A 22 2.96 14.66 9.09
CA ALA A 22 2.05 14.34 10.19
C ALA A 22 1.79 12.82 10.23
N THR A 23 1.03 12.38 11.22
CA THR A 23 0.53 11.00 11.29
C THR A 23 -0.82 10.90 10.60
N TYR A 24 -0.93 9.95 9.67
CA TYR A 24 -2.16 9.69 8.93
C TYR A 24 -2.56 8.22 9.07
N THR A 25 -3.85 7.98 9.25
CA THR A 25 -4.45 6.65 9.21
C THR A 25 -5.20 6.51 7.90
N VAL A 26 -4.94 5.43 7.16
CA VAL A 26 -5.58 5.16 5.88
C VAL A 26 -6.17 3.75 5.93
N THR A 27 -7.46 3.65 5.59
CA THR A 27 -8.15 2.36 5.52
C THR A 27 -7.91 1.72 4.16
N PHE A 28 -7.53 0.45 4.17
CA PHE A 28 -7.39 -0.36 2.97
C PHE A 28 -8.53 -1.39 2.90
N ASP A 29 -9.46 -1.22 1.96
CA ASP A 29 -10.48 -2.22 1.67
C ASP A 29 -9.90 -3.31 0.75
N ALA A 30 -9.60 -4.46 1.35
CA ALA A 30 -9.08 -5.64 0.68
C ALA A 30 -10.15 -6.71 0.39
N SER A 31 -11.45 -6.41 0.57
CA SER A 31 -12.55 -7.39 0.48
C SER A 31 -12.58 -8.15 -0.86
N ARG A 32 -12.20 -7.48 -1.94
CA ARG A 32 -12.17 -8.01 -3.32
C ARG A 32 -10.87 -8.73 -3.67
N LEU A 33 -9.90 -8.78 -2.77
CA LEU A 33 -8.61 -9.44 -2.99
C LEU A 33 -8.63 -10.87 -2.43
N ALA A 34 -7.81 -11.74 -3.01
CA ALA A 34 -7.62 -13.10 -2.53
C ALA A 34 -6.64 -13.11 -1.34
N SER A 35 -6.75 -14.12 -0.47
CA SER A 35 -5.75 -14.31 0.59
C SER A 35 -4.36 -14.50 -0.03
N GLY A 36 -3.34 -13.88 0.56
CA GLY A 36 -1.99 -13.90 0.00
C GLY A 36 -1.11 -12.78 0.52
N VAL A 37 0.13 -12.74 0.02
CA VAL A 37 1.09 -11.69 0.37
C VAL A 37 0.94 -10.51 -0.60
N TYR A 38 0.95 -9.31 -0.04
CA TYR A 38 0.89 -8.05 -0.77
C TYR A 38 2.01 -7.13 -0.28
N LEU A 39 2.46 -6.24 -1.15
CA LEU A 39 3.45 -5.22 -0.83
C LEU A 39 2.77 -3.86 -0.86
N TYR A 40 3.03 -3.01 0.14
CA TYR A 40 2.66 -1.61 0.07
C TYR A 40 3.91 -0.74 0.03
N ARG A 41 3.86 0.29 -0.81
CA ARG A 41 4.95 1.22 -1.07
C ARG A 41 4.52 2.64 -0.74
N LEU A 42 5.22 3.24 0.20
CA LEU A 42 5.15 4.67 0.52
C LEU A 42 6.34 5.36 -0.12
N GLU A 43 6.07 6.39 -0.90
CA GLU A 43 7.11 7.19 -1.56
C GLU A 43 7.03 8.62 -1.04
N THR A 44 8.19 9.17 -0.72
CA THR A 44 8.41 10.58 -0.43
C THR A 44 9.45 11.11 -1.42
N PRO A 45 9.64 12.43 -1.54
CA PRO A 45 10.66 12.99 -2.43
C PRO A 45 12.09 12.48 -2.17
N HIS A 46 12.38 11.98 -0.97
CA HIS A 46 13.73 11.58 -0.55
C HIS A 46 13.89 10.08 -0.31
N GLN A 47 12.79 9.35 -0.10
CA GLN A 47 12.87 7.94 0.28
C GLN A 47 11.65 7.16 -0.21
N SER A 48 11.86 5.87 -0.45
CA SER A 48 10.75 4.92 -0.59
C SER A 48 10.82 3.85 0.49
N PHE A 49 9.67 3.53 1.05
CA PHE A 49 9.50 2.50 2.05
C PHE A 49 8.57 1.44 1.49
N THR A 50 9.06 0.20 1.44
CA THR A 50 8.27 -0.95 1.02
C THR A 50 8.14 -1.90 2.18
N LYS A 51 6.93 -2.38 2.44
CA LYS A 51 6.65 -3.37 3.48
C LYS A 51 5.67 -4.41 2.95
N GLN A 52 5.79 -5.63 3.46
CA GLN A 52 4.90 -6.73 3.13
C GLN A 52 3.76 -6.84 4.14
N MET A 53 2.61 -7.30 3.68
CA MET A 53 1.45 -7.66 4.50
C MET A 53 0.86 -8.98 4.00
N MET A 54 0.34 -9.78 4.91
CA MET A 54 -0.39 -11.01 4.58
C MET A 54 -1.88 -10.75 4.76
N LEU A 55 -2.65 -10.93 3.70
CA LEU A 55 -4.11 -10.92 3.73
C LEU A 55 -4.61 -12.34 4.02
N ILE A 56 -5.38 -12.48 5.09
CA ILE A 56 -6.04 -13.72 5.48
C ILE A 56 -7.55 -13.46 5.47
N LYS A 57 -8.31 -14.38 4.88
CA LYS A 57 -9.78 -14.39 4.92
C LYS A 57 -10.27 -15.35 5.99
#